data_AF-A0A8T4S2A5-F1
#
_entry.id   AF-A0A8T4S2A5-F1
#
_cell.length_a   1.000
_cell.length_b   1.000
_cell.length_c   1.000
_cell.angle_alpha   90.00
_cell.angle_beta   90.00
_cell.angle_gamma   90.00
#
_symmetry.space_group_name_H-M   'P 1'
#
loop_
_entity.id
_entity.type
_entity.pdbx_description
1 polymer ?
#
loop_
_entity_poly.entity_id
_entity_poly.type
_entity_poly.pdbx_seq_one_letter_code
_entity_poly.pdbx_strand_id
1 'polypeptide(L)'
;MRYKRPDKKNALSLIEAAQKEMRFTLNLPLSEDAGPTIVRNIYESFRMLGDALLISKGIESEDHLVPVKELLKLKVDTQRPISSIDNLRRFRHNINYYGYQPKLAEVSDVISIAQSCFNPLLDEVLKQVKQNE
;
A
#
# COMPACT_ATOMS: atom_id res chain seq x y z
N MET A 1 5.53 -11.60 14.71
CA MET A 1 4.52 -12.25 13.83
C MET A 1 3.79 -13.28 14.64
N ARG A 2 2.46 -13.31 14.53
CA ARG A 2 1.62 -14.29 15.21
C ARG A 2 0.82 -15.09 14.19
N TYR A 3 0.69 -16.39 14.41
CA TYR A 3 -0.15 -17.26 13.58
C TYR A 3 -1.55 -17.36 14.18
N LYS A 4 -2.55 -17.23 13.31
CA LYS A 4 -3.99 -17.30 13.56
C LYS A 4 -4.64 -18.15 12.46
N ARG A 5 -5.94 -18.43 12.60
CA ARG A 5 -6.72 -19.00 11.50
C ARG A 5 -6.77 -17.97 10.35
N PRO A 6 -6.58 -18.39 9.09
CA PRO A 6 -6.83 -17.54 7.92
C PRO A 6 -8.21 -16.88 7.98
N ASP A 7 -8.26 -15.57 7.72
CA ASP A 7 -9.50 -14.78 7.70
C ASP A 7 -9.67 -14.07 6.34
N LYS A 8 -10.24 -14.80 5.37
CA LYS A 8 -10.47 -14.28 4.02
C LYS A 8 -11.43 -13.08 4.02
N LYS A 9 -12.43 -13.07 4.90
CA LYS A 9 -13.42 -11.98 4.96
C LYS A 9 -12.72 -10.68 5.35
N ASN A 10 -11.89 -10.73 6.39
CA ASN A 10 -11.10 -9.59 6.82
C ASN A 10 -10.10 -9.14 5.75
N ALA A 11 -9.39 -10.08 5.12
CA ALA A 11 -8.48 -9.78 4.02
C ALA A 11 -9.19 -9.03 2.87
N LEU A 12 -10.39 -9.48 2.48
CA LEU A 12 -11.19 -8.80 1.45
C LEU A 12 -11.65 -7.41 1.89
N SER A 13 -12.04 -7.23 3.17
CA SER A 13 -12.39 -5.91 3.71
C SER A 13 -11.22 -4.93 3.69
N LEU A 14 -9.99 -5.39 3.95
CA LEU A 14 -8.79 -4.55 3.82
C LEU A 14 -8.51 -4.14 2.38
N ILE A 15 -8.70 -5.06 1.43
CA ILE A 15 -8.53 -4.75 0.01
C ILE A 15 -9.54 -3.68 -0.43
N GLU A 16 -10.80 -3.80 0.00
CA GLU A 16 -11.84 -2.82 -0.30
C GLU A 16 -11.50 -1.44 0.32
N ALA A 17 -11.01 -1.42 1.56
CA ALA A 17 -10.56 -0.20 2.23
C ALA A 17 -9.41 0.46 1.46
N ALA A 18 -8.38 -0.30 1.10
CA ALA A 18 -7.26 0.17 0.30
C ALA A 18 -7.70 0.77 -1.03
N GLN A 19 -8.64 0.14 -1.72
CA GLN A 19 -9.15 0.63 -2.99
C GLN A 19 -9.93 1.95 -2.83
N LYS A 20 -10.77 2.06 -1.79
CA LYS A 20 -11.51 3.30 -1.50
C LYS A 20 -10.56 4.44 -1.14
N GLU A 21 -9.58 4.18 -0.28
CA GLU A 21 -8.62 5.17 0.17
C GLU A 21 -7.70 5.65 -0.96
N MET A 22 -7.19 4.73 -1.78
CA MET A 22 -6.39 5.09 -2.96
C MET A 22 -7.19 5.96 -3.92
N ARG A 23 -8.43 5.57 -4.23
CA ARG A 23 -9.31 6.33 -5.13
C ARG A 23 -9.59 7.73 -4.59
N PHE A 24 -9.91 7.85 -3.30
CA PHE A 24 -10.10 9.16 -2.67
C PHE A 24 -8.84 10.01 -2.78
N THR A 25 -7.68 9.43 -2.42
CA THR A 25 -6.40 10.14 -2.37
C THR A 25 -5.97 10.65 -3.74
N LEU A 26 -6.16 9.87 -4.80
CA LEU A 26 -5.85 10.28 -6.18
C LEU A 26 -6.77 11.40 -6.72
N ASN A 27 -7.87 11.69 -6.04
CA ASN A 27 -8.77 12.81 -6.37
C ASN A 27 -8.50 14.06 -5.52
N LEU A 28 -7.56 14.02 -4.56
CA LEU A 28 -7.20 15.19 -3.78
C LEU A 28 -6.49 16.23 -4.68
N PRO A 29 -6.72 17.53 -4.45
CA PRO A 29 -5.98 18.58 -5.15
C PRO A 29 -4.50 18.46 -4.81
N LEU A 30 -3.66 18.51 -5.84
CA LEU A 30 -2.22 18.44 -5.70
C LEU A 30 -1.69 19.77 -5.17
N SER A 31 -1.26 19.80 -3.91
CA SER A 31 -0.60 20.94 -3.27
C SER A 31 0.43 20.44 -2.25
N GLU A 32 1.34 21.33 -1.83
CA GLU A 32 2.30 21.02 -0.77
C GLU A 32 1.61 20.76 0.58
N ASP A 33 0.54 21.51 0.89
CA ASP A 33 -0.27 21.30 2.10
C ASP A 33 -0.94 19.92 2.13
N ALA A 34 -1.40 19.43 0.97
CA ALA A 34 -1.99 18.10 0.85
C ALA A 34 -0.93 16.98 0.74
N GLY A 35 0.32 17.34 0.45
CA GLY A 35 1.43 16.41 0.20
C GLY A 35 1.61 15.36 1.29
N PRO A 36 1.72 15.73 2.58
CA PRO A 36 1.80 14.76 3.68
C PRO A 36 0.69 13.72 3.67
N THR A 37 -0.55 14.16 3.46
CA THR A 37 -1.73 13.28 3.44
C THR A 37 -1.71 12.34 2.23
N ILE A 38 -1.38 12.87 1.05
CA ILE A 38 -1.28 12.07 -0.18
C ILE A 38 -0.25 10.95 -0.03
N VAL A 39 0.96 11.28 0.44
CA VAL A 39 2.04 10.29 0.62
C VAL A 39 1.66 9.24 1.66
N ARG A 40 1.07 9.65 2.79
CA ARG A 40 0.62 8.73 3.85
C ARG A 40 -0.43 7.76 3.30
N ASN A 41 -1.50 8.25 2.71
CA ASN A 41 -2.61 7.41 2.27
C ASN A 41 -2.21 6.45 1.14
N ILE A 42 -1.37 6.90 0.21
CA ILE A 42 -0.83 6.02 -0.85
C ILE A 42 -0.01 4.88 -0.24
N TYR A 43 0.89 5.19 0.70
CA TYR A 43 1.67 4.17 1.40
C TYR A 43 0.78 3.19 2.18
N GLU A 44 -0.16 3.70 2.97
CA GLU A 44 -1.06 2.87 3.78
C GLU A 44 -1.95 1.99 2.90
N SER A 45 -2.37 2.47 1.72
CA SER A 45 -3.10 1.67 0.73
C SER A 45 -2.30 0.46 0.25
N PHE A 46 -1.01 0.64 -0.07
CA PHE A 46 -0.14 -0.50 -0.39
C PHE A 46 0.07 -1.43 0.81
N ARG A 47 0.27 -0.86 2.02
CA ARG A 47 0.44 -1.68 3.23
C ARG A 47 -0.78 -2.57 3.47
N MET A 48 -1.99 -2.04 3.33
CA MET A 48 -3.23 -2.80 3.49
C MET A 48 -3.35 -3.97 2.50
N LEU A 49 -2.89 -3.83 1.26
CA LEU A 49 -2.81 -4.94 0.32
C LEU A 49 -1.85 -6.04 0.82
N GLY A 50 -0.70 -5.64 1.36
CA GLY A 50 0.23 -6.57 2.01
C GLY A 50 -0.37 -7.27 3.24
N ASP A 51 -1.13 -6.54 4.06
CA ASP A 51 -1.80 -7.09 5.23
C ASP A 51 -2.87 -8.10 4.83
N ALA A 52 -3.62 -7.81 3.76
CA ALA A 52 -4.61 -8.75 3.21
C ALA A 52 -3.97 -10.08 2.81
N LEU A 53 -2.79 -10.05 2.17
CA LEU A 53 -2.02 -11.26 1.85
C LEU A 53 -1.67 -12.05 3.12
N LEU A 54 -1.14 -11.39 4.14
CA LEU A 54 -0.75 -12.05 5.40
C LEU A 54 -1.96 -12.64 6.14
N ILE A 55 -3.04 -11.88 6.28
CA ILE A 55 -4.26 -12.31 6.97
C ILE A 55 -4.92 -13.49 6.25
N SER A 56 -4.89 -13.51 4.91
CA SER A 56 -5.37 -14.66 4.12
C SER A 56 -4.57 -15.94 4.34
N LYS A 57 -3.34 -15.81 4.89
CA LYS A 57 -2.46 -16.93 5.29
C LYS A 57 -2.52 -17.21 6.78
N GLY A 58 -3.36 -16.49 7.54
CA GLY A 58 -3.41 -16.60 8.99
C GLY A 58 -2.19 -16.00 9.69
N ILE A 59 -1.53 -15.02 9.08
CA ILE A 59 -0.37 -14.33 9.65
C ILE A 59 -0.79 -12.92 10.05
N GLU A 60 -0.51 -12.56 11.29
CA GLU A 60 -0.69 -11.20 11.81
C GLU A 60 0.69 -10.56 12.02
N SER A 61 0.89 -9.38 11.42
CA SER A 61 2.09 -8.58 11.62
C SER A 61 1.85 -7.47 12.63
N GLU A 62 2.82 -7.28 13.51
CA GLU A 62 2.89 -6.12 14.43
C GLU A 62 3.76 -4.99 13.82
N ASP A 63 4.44 -5.27 12.70
CA ASP A 63 5.38 -4.36 12.05
C ASP A 63 4.88 -4.00 10.64
N HIS A 64 4.86 -2.72 10.33
CA HIS A 64 4.48 -2.17 9.02
C HIS A 64 5.42 -2.62 7.88
N LEU A 65 6.62 -3.10 8.18
CA LEU A 65 7.57 -3.63 7.19
C LEU A 65 7.11 -4.94 6.56
N VAL A 66 6.53 -5.84 7.34
CA VAL A 66 6.21 -7.20 6.89
C VAL A 66 5.16 -7.21 5.78
N PRO A 67 4.05 -6.44 5.88
CA PRO A 67 3.05 -6.36 4.81
C PRO A 67 3.64 -5.88 3.49
N VAL A 68 4.48 -4.85 3.54
CA VAL A 68 5.15 -4.31 2.35
C VAL A 68 6.08 -5.35 1.75
N LYS A 69 6.91 -6.01 2.57
CA LYS A 69 7.79 -7.08 2.09
C LYS A 69 7.01 -8.24 1.47
N GLU A 70 5.85 -8.57 2.00
CA GLU A 70 4.99 -9.60 1.43
C GLU A 70 4.45 -9.19 0.06
N LEU A 71 3.98 -7.95 -0.06
CA LEU A 71 3.53 -7.38 -1.32
C LEU A 71 4.64 -7.36 -2.39
N LEU A 72 5.88 -7.04 -2.00
CA LEU A 72 7.03 -6.99 -2.91
C LEU A 72 7.49 -8.35 -3.43
N LYS A 73 7.00 -9.46 -2.87
CA LYS A 73 7.27 -10.82 -3.39
C LYS A 73 6.42 -11.15 -4.62
N LEU A 74 5.37 -10.39 -4.89
CA LEU A 74 4.49 -10.62 -6.03
C LEU A 74 5.25 -10.38 -7.34
N LYS A 75 5.04 -11.29 -8.30
CA LYS A 75 5.57 -11.16 -9.65
C LYS A 75 4.51 -10.53 -10.54
N VAL A 76 4.47 -9.21 -10.53
CA VAL A 76 3.50 -8.41 -11.31
C VAL A 76 4.28 -7.49 -12.25
N ASP A 77 3.83 -7.41 -13.49
CA ASP A 77 4.36 -6.46 -14.45
C ASP A 77 3.71 -5.09 -14.21
N THR A 78 4.54 -4.09 -13.91
CA THR A 78 4.11 -2.73 -13.58
C THR A 78 4.98 -1.74 -14.34
N GLN A 79 4.39 -0.60 -14.71
CA GLN A 79 5.12 0.44 -15.47
C GLN A 79 6.28 1.05 -14.68
N ARG A 80 6.26 0.93 -13.35
CA ARG A 80 7.35 1.33 -12.45
C ARG A 80 7.74 0.16 -11.56
N PRO A 81 9.00 0.09 -11.08
CA PRO A 81 9.42 -0.99 -10.19
C PRO A 81 8.58 -1.03 -8.91
N ILE A 82 8.03 -2.19 -8.56
CA ILE A 82 7.29 -2.36 -7.30
C ILE A 82 8.15 -2.06 -6.07
N SER A 83 9.47 -2.23 -6.17
CA SER A 83 10.44 -1.90 -5.11
C SER A 83 10.42 -0.43 -4.69
N SER A 84 9.93 0.47 -5.55
CA SER A 84 9.69 1.87 -5.21
C SER A 84 8.69 2.06 -4.06
N ILE A 85 7.85 1.07 -3.75
CA ILE A 85 6.91 1.11 -2.62
C ILE A 85 7.66 1.15 -1.27
N ASP A 86 8.84 0.52 -1.12
CA ASP A 86 9.62 0.64 0.13
C ASP A 86 10.13 2.07 0.36
N ASN A 87 10.37 2.84 -0.71
CA ASN A 87 10.74 4.25 -0.58
C ASN A 87 9.61 5.06 0.05
N LEU A 88 8.35 4.73 -0.27
CA LEU A 88 7.17 5.39 0.31
C LEU A 88 7.09 5.20 1.83
N ARG A 89 7.51 4.03 2.33
CA ARG A 89 7.59 3.78 3.78
C ARG A 89 8.53 4.74 4.48
N ARG A 90 9.74 4.89 3.93
CA ARG A 90 10.76 5.81 4.46
C ARG A 90 10.26 7.25 4.37
N PHE A 91 9.60 7.58 3.27
CA PHE A 91 9.04 8.90 3.05
C PHE A 91 7.94 9.23 4.07
N ARG A 92 6.98 8.33 4.28
CA ARG A 92 5.95 8.43 5.33
C ARG A 92 6.56 8.53 6.72
N HIS A 93 7.66 7.81 7.00
CA HIS A 93 8.37 7.93 8.27
C HIS A 93 8.96 9.35 8.47
N ASN A 94 9.60 9.92 7.45
CA ASN A 94 10.10 11.31 7.49
C ASN A 94 8.99 12.32 7.76
N ILE A 95 7.85 12.17 7.07
CA ILE A 95 6.69 13.04 7.25
C ILE A 95 6.10 12.91 8.66
N ASN A 96 6.04 11.70 9.22
CA ASN A 96 5.37 11.46 10.50
C ASN A 96 6.21 11.81 11.73
N TYR A 97 7.51 11.56 11.68
CA TYR A 97 8.36 11.65 12.87
C TYR A 97 9.35 12.82 12.82
N TYR A 98 9.60 13.38 11.62
CA TYR A 98 10.56 14.47 11.45
C TYR A 98 9.92 15.75 10.91
N GLY A 99 8.60 15.79 10.77
CA GLY A 99 7.87 16.98 10.32
C GLY A 99 8.17 17.39 8.87
N TYR A 100 8.72 16.47 8.07
CA TYR A 100 9.08 16.77 6.68
C TYR A 100 7.86 17.14 5.85
N GLN A 101 7.99 18.22 5.07
CA GLN A 101 6.97 18.68 4.12
C GLN A 101 7.40 18.32 2.68
N PRO A 102 6.69 17.39 2.02
CA PRO A 102 6.93 17.02 0.63
C PRO A 102 6.81 18.21 -0.32
N LYS A 103 7.78 18.33 -1.23
CA LYS A 103 7.68 19.25 -2.36
C LYS A 103 6.69 18.72 -3.39
N LEU A 104 6.09 19.62 -4.17
CA LEU A 104 5.13 19.26 -5.21
C LEU A 104 5.62 18.16 -6.18
N ALA A 105 6.91 18.21 -6.55
CA ALA A 105 7.53 17.22 -7.43
C ALA A 105 7.59 15.82 -6.80
N GLU A 106 7.85 15.73 -5.49
CA GLU A 106 7.90 14.46 -4.77
C GLU A 106 6.50 13.86 -4.61
N VAL A 107 5.50 14.70 -4.31
CA VAL A 107 4.09 14.26 -4.26
C VAL A 107 3.64 13.74 -5.64
N SER A 108 4.04 14.43 -6.70
CA SER A 108 3.77 14.00 -8.09
C SER A 108 4.42 12.65 -8.41
N ASP A 109 5.66 12.43 -7.98
CA ASP A 109 6.34 11.13 -8.16
C ASP A 109 5.62 10.01 -7.41
N VAL A 110 5.16 10.26 -6.18
CA VAL A 110 4.40 9.29 -5.39
C VAL A 110 3.06 8.94 -6.05
N ILE A 111 2.36 9.93 -6.61
CA ILE A 111 1.14 9.69 -7.40
C ILE A 111 1.45 8.83 -8.64
N SER A 112 2.55 9.12 -9.35
CA SER A 112 2.97 8.32 -10.50
C SER A 112 3.26 6.86 -10.12
N ILE A 113 3.89 6.61 -8.97
CA ILE A 113 4.08 5.25 -8.43
C ILE A 113 2.72 4.57 -8.19
N ALA A 114 1.79 5.27 -7.53
CA ALA A 114 0.46 4.74 -7.24
C ALA A 114 -0.29 4.35 -8.52
N GLN A 115 -0.33 5.24 -9.51
CA GLN A 115 -0.99 5.01 -10.79
C GLN A 115 -0.37 3.85 -11.58
N SER A 116 0.95 3.68 -11.49
CA SER A 116 1.69 2.65 -12.23
C SER A 116 1.59 1.25 -11.61
N CYS A 117 1.47 1.18 -10.28
CA CYS A 117 1.64 -0.07 -9.55
C CYS A 117 0.36 -0.56 -8.85
N PHE A 118 -0.56 0.34 -8.46
CA PHE A 118 -1.64 -0.05 -7.54
C PHE A 118 -2.63 -1.03 -8.15
N ASN A 119 -3.17 -0.76 -9.35
CA ASN A 119 -4.18 -1.65 -9.95
C ASN A 119 -3.61 -3.04 -10.30
N PRO A 120 -2.42 -3.17 -10.93
CA PRO A 120 -1.85 -4.49 -11.17
C PRO A 120 -1.60 -5.30 -9.88
N LEU A 121 -1.14 -4.63 -8.82
CA LEU A 121 -0.95 -5.28 -7.51
C LEU A 121 -2.29 -5.65 -6.86
N LEU A 122 -3.29 -4.78 -6.93
CA LEU A 122 -4.64 -5.02 -6.43
C LEU A 122 -5.24 -6.28 -7.07
N ASP A 123 -5.13 -6.42 -8.39
CA ASP A 123 -5.68 -7.55 -9.14
C ASP A 123 -4.99 -8.87 -8.73
N GLU A 124 -3.66 -8.88 -8.61
CA GLU A 124 -2.92 -10.06 -8.18
C GLU A 124 -3.21 -10.42 -6.71
N VAL A 125 -3.31 -9.43 -5.82
CA VAL A 125 -3.68 -9.65 -4.41
C VAL A 125 -5.08 -10.25 -4.30
N LEU A 126 -6.05 -9.68 -5.04
CA LEU A 126 -7.42 -10.21 -5.10
C LEU A 126 -7.46 -11.65 -5.57
N LYS A 127 -6.66 -11.98 -6.60
CA LYS A 127 -6.54 -13.34 -7.13
C LYS A 127 -6.00 -14.30 -6.06
N GLN A 128 -4.89 -13.96 -5.38
CA GLN A 128 -4.31 -14.84 -4.36
C GLN A 128 -5.21 -15.05 -3.15
N VAL A 129 -5.88 -14.00 -2.68
CA VAL A 129 -6.80 -14.11 -1.52
C VAL A 129 -8.00 -15.00 -1.85
N LYS A 130 -8.48 -14.98 -3.11
CA LYS A 130 -9.58 -15.84 -3.58
C LYS A 130 -9.14 -17.27 -3.87
N GLN A 131 -7.93 -17.48 -4.43
CA GLN A 131 -7.44 -18.80 -4.88
C GLN A 131 -6.99 -19.77 -3.78
N ASN A 132 -6.79 -19.33 -2.54
CA ASN A 132 -6.39 -20.21 -1.43
C ASN A 132 -7.54 -21.12 -0.91
N GLU A 133 -8.25 -21.80 -1.81
CA GLU A 133 -9.16 -22.93 -1.53
C GLU A 133 -8.46 -24.26 -1.84
#